data_AF-A0A9D9RVC7-F1
#
_entry.id   AF-A0A9D9RVC7-F1
#
_cell.length_a   1.000
_cell.length_b   1.000
_cell.length_c   1.000
_cell.angle_alpha   90.00
_cell.angle_beta   90.00
_cell.angle_gamma   90.00
#
_symmetry.space_group_name_H-M   'P 1'
#
loop_
_entity.id
_entity.type
_entity.pdbx_description
1 polymer ?
#
loop_
_entity_poly.entity_id
_entity_poly.type
_entity_poly.pdbx_seq_one_letter_code
_entity_poly.pdbx_strand_id
1 'polypeptide(L)'
;MADIPEHELEETRAALAPTLEATAAILPWVARPKKPRFDAKLNARWIAAGRRLAAAWSERHGGGANDIRPAIFGLYTIAIETADTHCLRLGEALASAADRLEENTLPPRLIAAMSATIECLSEADGLEHPAFHERSGHFAGRLEASAKAANADERSAVIDQLFVDEASEQIQLMHEALAALPPDAYALTTEALKLAQQAELLEIWGIMHLARQLSECINRNAADLDSQAVRLEIHKLLQTLGATIAAVNP
;
A
#
# COMPACT_ATOMS: atom_id res chain seq x y z
N MET A 1 41.78 29.72 -34.22
CA MET A 1 40.32 29.72 -34.39
C MET A 1 40.07 29.90 -35.88
N ALA A 2 39.59 28.87 -36.57
CA ALA A 2 39.29 28.97 -38.00
C ALA A 2 38.07 29.86 -38.16
N ASP A 3 38.20 30.94 -38.93
CA ASP A 3 37.09 31.76 -39.40
C ASP A 3 36.17 30.87 -40.23
N ILE A 4 34.94 30.66 -39.77
CA ILE A 4 33.92 29.97 -40.56
C ILE A 4 33.51 30.96 -41.66
N PRO A 5 33.69 30.64 -42.95
CA PRO A 5 33.35 31.55 -44.02
C PRO A 5 31.86 31.90 -43.96
N GLU A 6 31.55 33.19 -43.89
CA GLU A 6 30.18 33.72 -43.77
C GLU A 6 29.25 33.21 -44.89
N HIS A 7 29.84 32.86 -46.04
CA HIS A 7 29.16 32.28 -47.19
C HIS A 7 28.59 30.87 -46.95
N GLU A 8 29.27 30.03 -46.15
CA GLU A 8 28.79 28.69 -45.81
C GLU A 8 27.56 28.75 -44.89
N LEU A 9 27.44 29.80 -44.07
CA LEU A 9 26.29 30.05 -43.21
C LEU A 9 25.06 30.55 -43.98
N GLU A 10 25.27 31.33 -45.04
CA GLU A 10 24.18 31.78 -45.91
C GLU A 10 23.65 30.64 -46.80
N GLU A 11 24.54 29.81 -47.36
CA GLU A 11 24.15 28.63 -48.13
C GLU A 11 23.40 27.60 -47.28
N THR A 12 23.87 27.35 -46.05
CA THR A 12 23.16 26.44 -45.12
C THR A 12 21.82 27.02 -44.66
N ARG A 13 21.70 28.34 -44.45
CA ARG A 13 20.40 28.99 -44.19
C ARG A 13 19.46 28.90 -45.38
N ALA A 14 19.95 29.12 -46.60
CA ALA A 14 19.15 29.00 -47.81
C ALA A 14 18.69 27.55 -48.06
N ALA A 15 19.55 26.57 -47.79
CA ALA A 15 19.22 25.15 -47.90
C ALA A 15 18.19 24.68 -46.85
N LEU A 16 18.20 25.27 -45.65
CA LEU A 16 17.27 24.94 -44.57
C LEU A 16 15.96 25.74 -44.60
N ALA A 17 15.93 26.88 -45.27
CA ALA A 17 14.75 27.74 -45.42
C ALA A 17 13.47 26.99 -45.83
N PRO A 18 13.46 26.11 -46.87
CA PRO A 18 12.24 25.39 -47.26
C PRO A 18 11.76 24.42 -46.17
N THR A 19 12.67 23.80 -45.42
CA THR A 19 12.33 22.90 -44.30
C THR A 19 11.77 23.69 -43.11
N LEU A 20 12.33 24.86 -42.83
CA LEU A 20 11.85 25.75 -41.77
C LEU A 20 10.48 26.35 -42.11
N GLU A 21 10.27 26.76 -43.36
CA GLU A 21 8.97 27.23 -43.85
C GLU A 21 7.92 26.12 -43.84
N ALA A 22 8.27 24.91 -44.25
CA ALA A 22 7.38 23.75 -44.17
C ALA A 22 7.03 23.42 -42.70
N THR A 23 8.01 23.48 -41.80
CA THR A 23 7.79 23.25 -40.36
C THR A 23 6.90 24.35 -39.75
N ALA A 24 7.15 25.61 -40.11
CA ALA A 24 6.32 26.76 -39.73
C ALA A 24 4.89 26.67 -40.26
N ALA A 25 4.69 26.17 -41.47
CA ALA A 25 3.38 25.95 -42.07
C ALA A 25 2.60 24.82 -41.39
N ILE A 26 3.29 23.82 -40.82
CA ILE A 26 2.67 22.66 -40.15
C ILE A 26 2.39 22.94 -38.66
N LEU A 27 3.17 23.80 -38.00
CA LEU A 27 3.01 24.16 -36.57
C LEU A 27 1.56 24.52 -36.15
N PRO A 28 0.79 25.32 -36.92
CA PRO A 28 -0.61 25.63 -36.60
C PRO A 28 -1.55 24.41 -36.64
N TRP A 29 -1.20 23.36 -37.40
CA TRP A 29 -2.00 22.14 -37.54
C TRP A 29 -1.67 21.10 -36.47
N VAL A 30 -0.44 21.13 -35.96
CA VAL A 30 0.01 20.25 -34.85
C VAL A 30 -0.56 20.73 -33.51
N ALA A 31 -0.69 22.05 -33.33
CA ALA A 31 -1.18 22.65 -32.09
C ALA A 31 -2.63 23.14 -32.22
N ARG A 32 -3.60 22.26 -32.52
CA ARG A 32 -5.00 22.60 -32.25
C ARG A 32 -5.22 22.50 -30.74
N PRO A 33 -5.35 23.61 -29.99
CA PRO A 33 -5.59 23.53 -28.57
C PRO A 33 -6.90 22.77 -28.35
N LYS A 34 -6.82 21.65 -27.62
CA LYS A 34 -8.00 20.88 -27.24
C LYS A 34 -8.94 21.82 -26.50
N LYS A 35 -10.21 21.87 -26.92
CA LYS A 35 -11.22 22.66 -26.23
C LYS A 35 -11.24 22.21 -24.75
N PRO A 36 -11.08 23.12 -23.79
CA PRO A 36 -11.10 22.76 -22.38
C PRO A 36 -12.45 22.15 -22.03
N ARG A 37 -12.43 21.13 -21.17
CA ARG A 37 -13.63 20.43 -20.68
C ARG A 37 -14.40 21.28 -19.68
N PHE A 38 -13.67 22.04 -18.88
CA PHE A 38 -14.17 22.85 -17.78
C PHE A 38 -13.88 24.34 -18.02
N ASP A 39 -14.66 25.19 -17.35
CA ASP A 39 -14.36 26.62 -17.30
C ASP A 39 -13.00 26.87 -16.61
N ALA A 40 -12.21 27.80 -17.17
CA ALA A 40 -10.86 28.05 -16.67
C ALA A 40 -10.85 28.58 -15.22
N LYS A 41 -11.86 29.37 -14.80
CA LYS A 41 -11.96 29.84 -13.42
C LYS A 41 -12.36 28.70 -12.49
N LEU A 42 -13.21 27.79 -12.96
CA LEU A 42 -13.56 26.58 -12.20
C LEU A 42 -12.33 25.68 -11.98
N ASN A 43 -11.54 25.44 -13.03
CA ASN A 43 -10.31 24.64 -12.89
C ASN A 43 -9.28 25.32 -11.97
N ALA A 44 -9.10 26.64 -12.08
CA ALA A 44 -8.21 27.39 -11.19
C ALA A 44 -8.62 27.28 -9.71
N ARG A 45 -9.94 27.33 -9.43
CA ARG A 45 -10.47 27.12 -8.07
C ARG A 45 -10.24 25.68 -7.58
N TRP A 46 -10.44 24.69 -8.44
CA TRP A 46 -10.15 23.29 -8.12
C TRP A 46 -8.68 23.11 -7.72
N ILE A 47 -7.75 23.60 -8.54
CA ILE A 47 -6.30 23.54 -8.26
C ILE A 47 -5.97 24.23 -6.93
N ALA A 48 -6.53 25.42 -6.68
CA ALA A 48 -6.31 26.14 -5.44
C ALA A 48 -6.83 25.36 -4.22
N ALA A 49 -8.01 24.74 -4.33
CA ALA A 49 -8.58 23.91 -3.28
C ALA A 49 -7.76 22.63 -3.04
N GLY A 50 -7.29 21.96 -4.10
CA GLY A 50 -6.40 20.81 -4.01
C GLY A 50 -5.10 21.14 -3.28
N ARG A 51 -4.46 22.27 -3.63
CA ARG A 51 -3.26 22.76 -2.93
C ARG A 51 -3.52 23.10 -1.46
N ARG A 52 -4.66 23.74 -1.16
CA ARG A 52 -5.05 24.02 0.23
C ARG A 52 -5.22 22.73 1.03
N LEU A 53 -5.85 21.72 0.44
CA LEU A 53 -6.00 20.41 1.07
C LEU A 53 -4.65 19.73 1.31
N ALA A 54 -3.72 19.81 0.36
CA ALA A 54 -2.37 19.28 0.53
C ALA A 54 -1.57 19.98 1.62
N ALA A 55 -1.70 21.31 1.75
CA ALA A 55 -1.12 22.06 2.85
C ALA A 55 -1.69 21.58 4.21
N ALA A 56 -3.01 21.55 4.35
CA ALA A 56 -3.67 21.07 5.57
C ALA A 56 -3.29 19.62 5.92
N TRP A 57 -3.15 18.74 4.92
CA TRP A 57 -2.72 17.36 5.12
C TRP A 57 -1.27 17.24 5.59
N SER A 58 -0.39 18.11 5.08
CA SER A 58 1.04 18.12 5.44
C SER A 58 1.26 18.66 6.85
N GLU A 59 0.49 19.67 7.24
CA GLU A 59 0.57 20.34 8.54
C GLU A 59 -0.11 19.56 9.68
N ARG A 60 -0.80 18.46 9.37
CA ARG A 60 -1.62 17.68 10.32
C ARG A 60 -0.89 17.25 11.60
N HIS A 61 0.42 17.03 11.51
CA HIS A 61 1.26 16.60 12.64
C HIS A 61 1.76 17.75 13.50
N GLY A 62 1.71 18.99 12.99
CA GLY A 62 2.17 20.20 13.69
C GLY A 62 1.03 21.06 14.22
N GLY A 63 0.08 21.43 13.35
CA GLY A 63 -1.06 22.32 13.67
C GLY A 63 -2.35 21.59 14.08
N GLY A 64 -2.35 20.26 14.01
CA GLY A 64 -3.52 19.41 14.20
C GLY A 64 -4.33 19.17 12.92
N ALA A 65 -5.30 18.26 12.99
CA ALA A 65 -6.10 17.80 11.84
C ALA A 65 -7.32 18.69 11.50
N ASN A 66 -7.53 19.78 12.25
CA ASN A 66 -8.76 20.59 12.20
C ASN A 66 -9.03 21.24 10.84
N ASP A 67 -7.98 21.57 10.09
CA ASP A 67 -8.10 22.23 8.79
C ASP A 67 -8.35 21.28 7.61
N ILE A 68 -8.19 19.96 7.81
CA ILE A 68 -8.37 18.96 6.75
C ILE A 68 -9.84 18.90 6.32
N ARG A 69 -10.76 18.76 7.27
CA ARG A 69 -12.19 18.63 6.98
C ARG A 69 -12.74 19.88 6.25
N PRO A 70 -12.49 21.12 6.71
CA PRO A 70 -12.86 22.33 5.96
C PRO A 70 -12.27 22.37 4.54
N ALA A 71 -11.02 21.94 4.34
CA ALA A 71 -10.41 21.91 3.02
C ALA A 71 -11.09 20.87 2.09
N ILE A 72 -11.46 19.70 2.61
CA ILE A 72 -12.22 18.68 1.87
C ILE A 72 -13.60 19.21 1.46
N PHE A 73 -14.35 19.83 2.38
CA PHE A 73 -15.66 20.40 2.04
C PHE A 73 -15.57 21.59 1.07
N GLY A 74 -14.49 22.38 1.15
CA GLY A 74 -14.19 23.42 0.16
C GLY A 74 -13.99 22.85 -1.25
N LEU A 75 -13.25 21.74 -1.37
CA LEU A 75 -13.09 21.02 -2.63
C LEU A 75 -14.40 20.39 -3.10
N TYR A 76 -15.17 19.78 -2.20
CA TYR A 76 -16.44 19.14 -2.53
C TYR A 76 -17.49 20.14 -3.03
N THR A 77 -17.50 21.36 -2.48
CA THR A 77 -18.34 22.45 -3.00
C THR A 77 -18.04 22.74 -4.47
N ILE A 78 -16.76 22.78 -4.84
CA ILE A 78 -16.36 22.99 -6.24
C ILE A 78 -16.76 21.78 -7.10
N ALA A 79 -16.64 20.56 -6.57
CA ALA A 79 -17.07 19.34 -7.27
C ALA A 79 -18.58 19.35 -7.61
N ILE A 80 -19.42 19.97 -6.79
CA ILE A 80 -20.85 20.14 -7.10
C ILE A 80 -21.03 21.07 -8.30
N GLU A 81 -20.24 22.14 -8.38
CA GLU A 81 -20.31 23.12 -9.47
C GLU A 81 -19.84 22.58 -10.82
N THR A 82 -19.01 21.51 -10.85
CA THR A 82 -18.56 20.90 -12.11
C THR A 82 -19.68 20.14 -12.82
N ALA A 83 -20.74 19.75 -12.11
CA ALA A 83 -21.78 18.84 -12.58
C ALA A 83 -21.23 17.52 -13.18
N ASP A 84 -20.02 17.13 -12.77
CA ASP A 84 -19.34 15.93 -13.24
C ASP A 84 -19.39 14.83 -12.18
N THR A 85 -19.84 13.64 -12.59
CA THR A 85 -20.07 12.51 -11.67
C THR A 85 -18.78 12.01 -11.02
N HIS A 86 -17.63 12.12 -11.69
CA HIS A 86 -16.36 11.68 -11.13
C HIS A 86 -15.85 12.66 -10.07
N CYS A 87 -16.03 13.97 -10.29
CA CYS A 87 -15.74 14.99 -9.29
C CYS A 87 -16.59 14.80 -8.04
N LEU A 88 -17.90 14.62 -8.20
CA LEU A 88 -18.85 14.41 -7.11
C LEU A 88 -18.48 13.18 -6.28
N ARG A 89 -18.29 12.03 -6.95
CA ARG A 89 -17.92 10.77 -6.28
C ARG A 89 -16.60 10.90 -5.52
N LEU A 90 -15.59 11.54 -6.10
CA LEU A 90 -14.31 11.75 -5.43
C LEU A 90 -14.46 12.64 -4.19
N GLY A 91 -15.26 13.70 -4.28
CA GLY A 91 -15.54 14.58 -3.15
C GLY A 91 -16.29 13.89 -2.02
N GLU A 92 -17.29 13.07 -2.34
CA GLU A 92 -18.02 12.23 -1.37
C GLU A 92 -17.08 11.22 -0.70
N ALA A 93 -16.26 10.51 -1.49
CA ALA A 93 -15.32 9.53 -0.97
C ALA A 93 -14.29 10.17 -0.03
N LEU A 94 -13.81 11.38 -0.33
CA LEU A 94 -12.93 12.15 0.56
C LEU A 94 -13.65 12.57 1.84
N ALA A 95 -14.90 13.05 1.76
CA ALA A 95 -15.68 13.43 2.93
C ALA A 95 -15.91 12.22 3.86
N SER A 96 -16.29 11.06 3.30
CA SER A 96 -16.45 9.81 4.06
C SER A 96 -15.15 9.32 4.68
N ALA A 97 -14.02 9.44 3.97
CA ALA A 97 -12.71 9.12 4.52
C ALA A 97 -12.30 10.10 5.65
N ALA A 98 -12.69 11.37 5.55
CA ALA A 98 -12.42 12.39 6.56
C ALA A 98 -13.12 12.12 7.88
N ASP A 99 -14.32 11.52 7.86
CA ASP A 99 -15.05 11.16 9.08
C ASP A 99 -14.29 10.15 9.94
N ARG A 100 -13.48 9.30 9.31
CA ARG A 100 -12.62 8.35 10.01
C ARG A 100 -11.36 8.98 10.60
N LEU A 101 -11.06 10.24 10.28
CA LEU A 101 -9.90 10.95 10.86
C LEU A 101 -10.12 11.38 12.31
N GLU A 102 -11.36 11.34 12.81
CA GLU A 102 -11.68 11.65 14.20
C GLU A 102 -11.39 10.49 15.16
N GLU A 103 -10.95 9.34 14.64
CA GLU A 103 -10.69 8.16 15.43
C GLU A 103 -9.34 8.21 16.15
N ASN A 104 -9.28 7.58 17.32
CA ASN A 104 -8.07 7.54 18.15
C ASN A 104 -6.88 6.88 17.44
N THR A 105 -7.14 5.90 16.57
CA THR A 105 -6.10 5.19 15.80
C THR A 105 -6.50 5.16 14.34
N LEU A 106 -5.72 5.83 13.50
CA LEU A 106 -5.98 5.90 12.06
C LEU A 106 -5.41 4.67 11.35
N PRO A 107 -6.20 3.94 10.54
CA PRO A 107 -5.70 2.82 9.75
C PRO A 107 -4.59 3.26 8.77
N PRO A 108 -3.45 2.55 8.67
CA PRO A 108 -2.39 2.90 7.74
C PRO A 108 -2.85 2.96 6.27
N ARG A 109 -3.78 2.07 5.89
CA ARG A 109 -4.39 2.05 4.55
C ARG A 109 -5.20 3.32 4.26
N LEU A 110 -5.92 3.84 5.24
CA LEU A 110 -6.66 5.10 5.12
C LEU A 110 -5.70 6.26 4.92
N ILE A 111 -4.64 6.36 5.73
CA ILE A 111 -3.61 7.40 5.59
C ILE A 111 -2.95 7.34 4.21
N ALA A 112 -2.63 6.13 3.72
CA ALA A 112 -2.04 5.94 2.40
C ALA A 112 -3.00 6.33 1.26
N ALA A 113 -4.28 5.96 1.35
CA ALA A 113 -5.29 6.32 0.38
C ALA A 113 -5.54 7.84 0.33
N MET A 114 -5.65 8.48 1.50
CA MET A 114 -5.74 9.92 1.67
C MET A 114 -4.54 10.63 1.04
N SER A 115 -3.32 10.22 1.41
CA SER A 115 -2.08 10.86 0.94
C SER A 115 -1.96 10.79 -0.58
N ALA A 116 -2.19 9.61 -1.18
CA ALA A 116 -2.11 9.43 -2.62
C ALA A 116 -3.19 10.24 -3.38
N THR A 117 -4.39 10.34 -2.82
CA THR A 117 -5.47 11.13 -3.41
C THR A 117 -5.16 12.63 -3.37
N ILE A 118 -4.66 13.11 -2.23
CA ILE A 118 -4.35 14.54 -2.01
C ILE A 118 -3.16 14.98 -2.88
N GLU A 119 -2.16 14.11 -3.05
CA GLU A 119 -1.07 14.32 -4.00
C GLU A 119 -1.59 14.46 -5.44
N CYS A 120 -2.48 13.55 -5.87
CA CYS A 120 -3.14 13.63 -7.19
C CYS A 120 -3.91 14.94 -7.40
N LEU A 121 -4.53 15.47 -6.35
CA LEU A 121 -5.31 16.72 -6.43
C LEU A 121 -4.45 17.99 -6.51
N SER A 122 -3.16 17.88 -6.22
CA SER A 122 -2.22 19.02 -6.19
C SER A 122 -1.56 19.32 -7.54
N GLU A 123 -1.89 18.55 -8.57
CA GLU A 123 -1.32 18.71 -9.90
C GLU A 123 -1.72 20.01 -10.60
N ALA A 124 -0.82 20.48 -11.47
CA ALA A 124 -0.97 21.76 -12.15
C ALA A 124 -2.17 21.81 -13.11
N ASP A 125 -2.51 20.68 -13.73
CA ASP A 125 -3.58 20.62 -14.74
C ASP A 125 -4.99 20.52 -14.12
N GLY A 126 -5.08 20.11 -12.85
CA GLY A 126 -6.34 19.98 -12.11
C GLY A 126 -7.37 19.09 -12.82
N LEU A 127 -8.58 19.61 -13.01
CA LEU A 127 -9.67 18.94 -13.72
C LEU A 127 -9.34 18.64 -15.18
N GLU A 128 -8.43 19.41 -15.79
CA GLU A 128 -8.05 19.23 -17.18
C GLU A 128 -7.03 18.13 -17.41
N HIS A 129 -6.49 17.51 -16.34
CA HIS A 129 -5.54 16.41 -16.46
C HIS A 129 -6.09 15.29 -17.38
N PRO A 130 -5.32 14.80 -18.38
CA PRO A 130 -5.83 13.87 -19.39
C PRO A 130 -6.49 12.61 -18.81
N ALA A 131 -5.90 12.05 -17.75
CA ALA A 131 -6.40 10.86 -17.05
C ALA A 131 -7.31 11.16 -15.83
N PHE A 132 -7.86 12.38 -15.72
CA PHE A 132 -8.61 12.80 -14.52
C PHE A 132 -9.75 11.85 -14.15
N HIS A 133 -10.57 11.39 -15.11
CA HIS A 133 -11.71 10.50 -14.84
C HIS A 133 -11.27 9.11 -14.32
N GLU A 134 -10.24 8.52 -14.92
CA GLU A 134 -9.72 7.22 -14.50
C GLU A 134 -9.11 7.29 -13.10
N ARG A 135 -8.34 8.35 -12.85
CA ARG A 135 -7.66 8.56 -11.57
C ARG A 135 -8.65 8.88 -10.46
N SER A 136 -9.60 9.77 -10.68
CA SER A 136 -10.66 10.09 -9.71
C SER A 136 -11.48 8.84 -9.37
N GLY A 137 -11.84 8.01 -10.36
CA GLY A 137 -12.49 6.72 -10.12
C GLY A 137 -11.65 5.75 -9.28
N HIS A 138 -10.36 5.63 -9.60
CA HIS A 138 -9.42 4.79 -8.84
C HIS A 138 -9.26 5.24 -7.39
N PHE A 139 -9.02 6.54 -7.17
CA PHE A 139 -8.82 7.10 -5.83
C PHE A 139 -10.10 7.09 -5.00
N ALA A 140 -11.25 7.41 -5.61
CA ALA A 140 -12.55 7.29 -4.93
C ALA A 140 -12.80 5.85 -4.46
N GLY A 141 -12.58 4.85 -5.33
CA GLY A 141 -12.74 3.44 -4.95
C GLY A 141 -11.82 3.01 -3.82
N ARG A 142 -10.55 3.47 -3.82
CA ARG A 142 -9.61 3.20 -2.73
C ARG A 142 -10.02 3.86 -1.41
N LEU A 143 -10.48 5.11 -1.45
CA LEU A 143 -10.98 5.82 -0.27
C LEU A 143 -12.23 5.14 0.30
N GLU A 144 -13.19 4.79 -0.56
CA GLU A 144 -14.41 4.08 -0.18
C GLU A 144 -14.10 2.73 0.48
N ALA A 145 -13.18 1.94 -0.10
CA ALA A 145 -12.75 0.67 0.47
C ALA A 145 -12.07 0.86 1.83
N SER A 146 -11.21 1.87 1.96
CA SER A 146 -10.49 2.16 3.20
C SER A 146 -11.42 2.70 4.30
N ALA A 147 -12.43 3.49 3.95
CA ALA A 147 -13.42 4.01 4.89
C ALA A 147 -14.37 2.91 5.39
N LYS A 148 -14.72 1.95 4.52
CA LYS A 148 -15.59 0.80 4.86
C LYS A 148 -14.87 -0.31 5.62
N ALA A 149 -13.54 -0.38 5.55
CA ALA A 149 -12.78 -1.40 6.28
C ALA A 149 -13.05 -1.26 7.78
N ALA A 150 -13.67 -2.29 8.37
CA ALA A 150 -14.25 -2.20 9.70
C ALA A 150 -13.19 -2.11 10.81
N ASN A 151 -11.95 -2.56 10.57
CA ASN A 151 -10.93 -2.67 11.61
C ASN A 151 -9.56 -2.18 11.12
N ALA A 152 -8.89 -1.37 11.94
CA ALA A 152 -7.45 -1.10 11.84
C ALA A 152 -6.58 -2.34 12.15
N ASP A 153 -7.22 -3.43 12.57
CA ASP A 153 -6.66 -4.69 13.08
C ASP A 153 -6.53 -5.80 12.02
N GLU A 154 -6.68 -5.48 10.73
CA GLU A 154 -6.42 -6.47 9.68
C GLU A 154 -4.92 -6.82 9.65
N ARG A 155 -4.58 -7.89 10.39
CA ARG A 155 -3.31 -8.59 10.29
C ARG A 155 -2.99 -8.84 8.82
N SER A 156 -1.76 -8.53 8.43
CA SER A 156 -1.37 -8.60 7.02
C SER A 156 -1.39 -10.04 6.56
N ALA A 157 -2.30 -10.39 5.64
CA ALA A 157 -2.39 -11.72 5.06
C ALA A 157 -1.05 -12.21 4.45
N VAL A 158 -0.20 -11.28 3.99
CA VAL A 158 1.15 -11.61 3.49
C VAL A 158 2.08 -12.01 4.63
N ILE A 159 2.00 -11.33 5.78
CA ILE A 159 2.79 -11.67 6.97
C ILE A 159 2.30 -13.01 7.53
N ASP A 160 0.98 -13.23 7.56
CA ASP A 160 0.39 -14.49 7.99
C ASP A 160 0.81 -15.64 7.09
N GLN A 161 0.80 -15.46 5.76
CA GLN A 161 1.29 -16.48 4.84
C GLN A 161 2.78 -16.80 5.05
N LEU A 162 3.63 -15.78 5.16
CA LEU A 162 5.07 -15.98 5.41
C LEU A 162 5.32 -16.74 6.71
N PHE A 163 4.56 -16.42 7.76
CA PHE A 163 4.62 -17.15 9.01
C PHE A 163 4.18 -18.61 8.86
N VAL A 164 3.07 -18.87 8.16
CA VAL A 164 2.56 -20.22 7.93
C VAL A 164 3.56 -21.07 7.15
N ASP A 165 4.20 -20.51 6.11
CA ASP A 165 5.19 -21.22 5.28
C ASP A 165 6.42 -21.61 6.13
N GLU A 166 7.01 -20.64 6.83
CA GLU A 166 8.16 -20.86 7.71
C GLU A 166 7.85 -21.85 8.85
N ALA A 167 6.68 -21.71 9.49
CA ALA A 167 6.26 -22.60 10.56
C ALA A 167 6.02 -24.04 10.06
N SER A 168 5.56 -24.19 8.82
CA SER A 168 5.40 -25.50 8.18
C SER A 168 6.75 -26.17 7.92
N GLU A 169 7.75 -25.42 7.47
CA GLU A 169 9.12 -25.91 7.32
C GLU A 169 9.72 -26.34 8.67
N GLN A 170 9.55 -25.53 9.72
CA GLN A 170 10.03 -25.87 11.06
C GLN A 170 9.34 -27.14 11.62
N ILE A 171 8.05 -27.33 11.38
CA ILE A 171 7.34 -28.58 11.75
C ILE A 171 7.92 -29.78 11.01
N GLN A 172 8.21 -29.63 9.72
CA GLN A 172 8.83 -30.70 8.94
C GLN A 172 10.21 -31.07 9.50
N LEU A 173 11.04 -30.09 9.83
CA LEU A 173 12.33 -30.31 10.50
C LEU A 173 12.18 -31.02 11.86
N MET A 174 11.17 -30.65 12.65
CA MET A 174 10.88 -31.35 13.91
C MET A 174 10.44 -32.80 13.69
N HIS A 175 9.65 -33.08 12.65
CA HIS A 175 9.30 -34.45 12.28
C HIS A 175 10.54 -35.28 11.88
N GLU A 176 11.46 -34.71 11.13
CA GLU A 176 12.72 -35.35 10.73
C GLU A 176 13.62 -35.61 11.94
N ALA A 177 13.75 -34.62 12.85
CA ALA A 177 14.51 -34.76 14.09
C ALA A 177 13.94 -35.85 15.02
N LEU A 178 12.60 -36.00 15.07
CA LEU A 178 11.94 -37.07 15.82
C LEU A 178 12.14 -38.45 15.17
N ALA A 179 12.27 -38.51 13.84
CA ALA A 179 12.47 -39.74 13.08
C ALA A 179 13.93 -40.24 13.11
N ALA A 180 14.89 -39.38 13.47
CA ALA A 180 16.29 -39.75 13.63
C ALA A 180 16.50 -40.86 14.67
N LEU A 181 17.63 -41.56 14.56
CA LEU A 181 18.03 -42.65 15.44
C LEU A 181 19.46 -42.38 16.00
N PRO A 182 19.58 -41.93 17.26
CA PRO A 182 18.50 -41.53 18.19
C PRO A 182 17.83 -40.20 17.77
N PRO A 183 16.64 -39.86 18.29
CA PRO A 183 15.97 -38.58 18.06
C PRO A 183 16.84 -37.43 18.50
N ASP A 184 16.86 -36.38 17.69
CA ASP A 184 17.62 -35.19 18.00
C ASP A 184 16.82 -34.27 18.93
N ALA A 185 16.99 -34.47 20.23
CA ALA A 185 16.38 -33.66 21.29
C ALA A 185 16.71 -32.16 21.15
N TYR A 186 17.93 -31.85 20.73
CA TYR A 186 18.42 -30.49 20.63
C TYR A 186 17.77 -29.77 19.45
N ALA A 187 17.73 -30.41 18.28
CA ALA A 187 17.03 -29.88 17.11
C ALA A 187 15.53 -29.70 17.39
N LEU A 188 14.86 -30.71 17.96
CA LEU A 188 13.45 -30.64 18.34
C LEU A 188 13.13 -29.44 19.24
N THR A 189 13.92 -29.28 20.31
CA THR A 189 13.71 -28.19 21.28
C THR A 189 14.02 -26.83 20.66
N THR A 190 15.06 -26.74 19.85
CA THR A 190 15.48 -25.49 19.19
C THR A 190 14.42 -25.00 18.22
N GLU A 191 13.90 -25.86 17.35
CA GLU A 191 12.86 -25.48 16.39
C GLU A 191 11.54 -25.14 17.10
N ALA A 192 11.14 -25.88 18.13
CA ALA A 192 9.96 -25.56 18.93
C ALA A 192 10.06 -24.18 19.60
N LEU A 193 11.23 -23.80 20.12
CA LEU A 193 11.44 -22.48 20.74
C LEU A 193 11.50 -21.34 19.72
N LYS A 194 12.11 -21.56 18.55
CA LYS A 194 12.09 -20.57 17.45
C LYS A 194 10.66 -20.27 17.02
N LEU A 195 9.87 -21.31 16.79
CA LEU A 195 8.45 -21.18 16.43
C LEU A 195 7.67 -20.41 17.49
N ALA A 196 7.91 -20.70 18.78
CA ALA A 196 7.28 -19.96 19.87
C ALA A 196 7.64 -18.47 19.86
N GLN A 197 8.91 -18.12 19.63
CA GLN A 197 9.37 -16.73 19.56
C GLN A 197 8.75 -15.99 18.36
N GLN A 198 8.70 -16.63 17.19
CA GLN A 198 8.07 -16.05 16.01
C GLN A 198 6.57 -15.81 16.23
N ALA A 199 5.87 -16.78 16.82
CA ALA A 199 4.46 -16.66 17.15
C ALA A 199 4.20 -15.55 18.20
N GLU A 200 5.10 -15.37 19.17
CA GLU A 200 5.04 -14.28 20.16
C GLU A 200 5.18 -12.90 19.51
N LEU A 201 6.13 -12.72 18.59
CA LEU A 201 6.31 -11.46 17.86
C LEU A 201 5.10 -11.06 17.02
N LEU A 202 4.33 -12.05 16.56
CA LEU A 202 3.11 -11.86 15.77
C LEU A 202 1.83 -11.92 16.61
N GLU A 203 1.97 -12.02 17.94
CA GLU A 203 0.86 -12.11 18.90
C GLU A 203 -0.11 -13.27 18.60
N ILE A 204 0.42 -14.37 18.07
CA ILE A 204 -0.32 -15.62 17.82
C ILE A 204 -0.18 -16.53 19.03
N TRP A 205 -0.75 -16.07 20.15
CA TRP A 205 -0.56 -16.66 21.47
C TRP A 205 -0.90 -18.15 21.55
N GLY A 206 -1.91 -18.61 20.81
CA GLY A 206 -2.26 -20.04 20.75
C GLY A 206 -1.11 -20.92 20.25
N ILE A 207 -0.45 -20.51 19.16
CA ILE A 207 0.69 -21.25 18.59
C ILE A 207 1.90 -21.14 19.51
N MET A 208 2.16 -19.94 20.06
CA MET A 208 3.24 -19.73 21.03
C MET A 208 3.11 -20.68 22.24
N HIS A 209 1.92 -20.79 22.83
CA HIS A 209 1.70 -21.68 23.98
C HIS A 209 1.89 -23.15 23.63
N LEU A 210 1.36 -23.61 22.49
CA LEU A 210 1.52 -24.99 22.03
C LEU A 210 2.99 -25.33 21.74
N ALA A 211 3.74 -24.43 21.10
CA ALA A 211 5.16 -24.62 20.80
C ALA A 211 6.01 -24.67 22.09
N ARG A 212 5.70 -23.84 23.10
CA ARG A 212 6.33 -23.92 24.43
C ARG A 212 6.00 -25.23 25.13
N GLN A 213 4.73 -25.67 25.10
CA GLN A 213 4.31 -26.96 25.66
C GLN A 213 5.04 -28.15 25.01
N LEU A 214 5.24 -28.10 23.69
CA LEU A 214 6.02 -29.09 22.96
C LEU A 214 7.47 -29.13 23.45
N SER A 215 8.14 -27.98 23.52
CA SER A 215 9.50 -27.85 24.05
C SER A 215 9.62 -28.38 25.49
N GLU A 216 8.66 -28.09 26.36
CA GLU A 216 8.62 -28.62 27.72
C GLU A 216 8.41 -30.14 27.76
N CYS A 217 7.61 -30.71 26.86
CA CYS A 217 7.44 -32.16 26.73
C CYS A 217 8.75 -32.84 26.29
N ILE A 218 9.45 -32.27 25.30
CA ILE A 218 10.74 -32.79 24.82
C ILE A 218 11.78 -32.74 25.95
N ASN A 219 11.93 -31.60 26.62
CA ASN A 219 12.92 -31.43 27.69
C ASN A 219 12.68 -32.38 28.87
N ARG A 220 11.41 -32.59 29.26
CA ARG A 220 11.07 -33.53 30.35
C ARG A 220 11.43 -34.97 30.01
N ASN A 221 11.37 -35.35 28.74
CA ASN A 221 11.60 -36.71 28.27
C ASN A 221 12.93 -36.87 27.50
N ALA A 222 13.86 -35.90 27.59
CA ALA A 222 15.07 -35.87 26.76
C ALA A 222 15.93 -37.13 26.86
N ALA A 223 15.94 -37.79 28.02
CA ALA A 223 16.68 -39.02 28.25
C ALA A 223 15.99 -40.30 27.71
N ASP A 224 14.72 -40.23 27.35
CA ASP A 224 13.89 -41.38 26.95
C ASP A 224 13.08 -41.09 25.68
N LEU A 225 13.60 -40.25 24.78
CA LEU A 225 12.95 -39.94 23.50
C LEU A 225 12.85 -41.16 22.56
N ASP A 226 13.62 -42.22 22.82
CA ASP A 226 13.49 -43.49 22.10
C ASP A 226 12.27 -44.31 22.52
N SER A 227 11.66 -43.99 23.66
CA SER A 227 10.42 -44.63 24.11
C SER A 227 9.29 -44.37 23.13
N GLN A 228 8.65 -45.46 22.67
CA GLN A 228 7.52 -45.38 21.75
C GLN A 228 6.37 -44.53 22.30
N ALA A 229 6.14 -44.56 23.62
CA ALA A 229 5.10 -43.76 24.26
C ALA A 229 5.40 -42.26 24.15
N VAL A 230 6.65 -41.87 24.42
CA VAL A 230 7.12 -40.47 24.33
C VAL A 230 7.08 -39.99 22.88
N ARG A 231 7.56 -40.79 21.92
CA ARG A 231 7.51 -40.43 20.49
C ARG A 231 6.07 -40.19 20.01
N LEU A 232 5.12 -41.02 20.44
CA LEU A 232 3.70 -40.86 20.10
C LEU A 232 3.09 -39.59 20.71
N GLU A 233 3.47 -39.23 21.93
CA GLU A 233 3.01 -37.99 22.58
C GLU A 233 3.52 -36.76 21.84
N ILE A 234 4.83 -36.70 21.55
CA ILE A 234 5.46 -35.60 20.79
C ILE A 234 4.84 -35.49 19.40
N HIS A 235 4.60 -36.62 18.73
CA HIS A 235 3.99 -36.65 17.40
C HIS A 235 2.56 -36.06 17.40
N LYS A 236 1.76 -36.33 18.44
CA LYS A 236 0.42 -35.74 18.58
C LYS A 236 0.46 -34.23 18.79
N LEU A 237 1.42 -33.75 19.58
CA LEU A 237 1.62 -32.31 19.79
C LEU A 237 2.03 -31.62 18.49
N LEU A 238 2.94 -32.21 17.70
CA LEU A 238 3.31 -31.71 16.38
C LEU A 238 2.12 -31.65 15.41
N GLN A 239 1.27 -32.68 15.38
CA GLN A 239 0.06 -32.68 14.55
C GLN A 239 -0.93 -31.58 14.96
N THR A 240 -1.12 -31.38 16.27
CA THR A 240 -1.99 -30.33 16.80
C THR A 240 -1.46 -28.95 16.43
N LEU A 241 -0.15 -28.75 16.56
CA LEU A 241 0.53 -27.52 16.21
C LEU A 241 0.39 -27.22 14.71
N GLY A 242 0.62 -28.21 13.84
CA GLY A 242 0.47 -28.08 12.39
C GLY A 242 -0.96 -27.74 11.96
N ALA A 243 -1.96 -28.40 12.55
CA ALA A 243 -3.36 -28.07 12.30
C ALA A 243 -3.73 -26.63 12.74
N THR A 244 -3.13 -26.16 13.85
CA THR A 244 -3.37 -24.81 14.36
C THR A 244 -2.70 -23.75 13.48
N ILE A 245 -1.49 -24.02 12.97
CA ILE A 245 -0.78 -23.14 12.02
C ILE A 245 -1.57 -23.03 10.71
N ALA A 246 -2.08 -24.14 10.17
CA ALA A 246 -2.89 -24.12 8.95
C ALA A 246 -4.18 -23.28 9.09
N ALA A 247 -4.69 -23.10 10.31
CA ALA A 247 -5.87 -22.29 10.56
C ALA A 247 -5.60 -20.76 10.62
N VAL A 248 -4.33 -20.33 10.63
CA VAL A 248 -3.97 -18.89 10.66
C VAL A 248 -4.29 -18.21 9.33
N ASN A 249 -4.12 -18.92 8.21
CA ASN A 249 -4.50 -18.44 6.88
C ASN A 249 -5.19 -19.57 6.09
N PRO A 250 -6.50 -19.78 6.27
CA PRO A 250 -7.25 -20.90 5.71
C PRO A 250 -7.54 -20.78 4.20
#